data_AF-A0A920IE80-F1
#
_entry.id   AF-A0A920IE80-F1
#
_cell.length_a   1.000
_cell.length_b   1.000
_cell.length_c   1.000
_cell.angle_alpha   90.00
_cell.angle_beta   90.00
_cell.angle_gamma   90.00
#
_symmetry.space_group_name_H-M   'P 1'
#
loop_
_entity.id
_entity.type
_entity.pdbx_description
1 polymer ?
#
loop_
_entity_poly.entity_id
_entity_poly.type
_entity_poly.pdbx_seq_one_letter_code
_entity_poly.pdbx_strand_id
1 'polypeptide(L)'
;MPSSTREIPELMSMNEDEHITVTAVYQKPYHMHASIGPSAGCAHFDGQSLQVWTHNQGVYPLRAAITEAFEMSIENVSVQFIPGAGVYGHNGADDAAFDAAIIARHIPKYSILLKWTRDDEIGWEPYGSAMHCEIQASINKKGKISSWSHETYADTFLTRPITGKSQQHECSPLII
;
A
#
# COMPACT_ATOMS: atom_id res chain seq x y z
N MET A 1 -3.71 -17.30 10.04
CA MET A 1 -4.85 -17.99 10.68
C MET A 1 -6.09 -17.21 10.30
N PRO A 2 -7.03 -17.74 9.50
CA PRO A 2 -8.33 -17.09 9.37
C PRO A 2 -8.90 -16.95 10.80
N SER A 3 -9.35 -15.75 11.15
CA SER A 3 -10.04 -15.54 12.43
C SER A 3 -11.14 -16.60 12.53
N SER A 4 -11.24 -17.28 13.67
CA SER A 4 -12.28 -18.26 13.96
C SER A 4 -13.61 -17.83 13.33
N THR A 5 -14.17 -18.66 12.45
CA THR A 5 -15.42 -18.41 11.75
C THR A 5 -16.54 -18.32 12.79
N ARG A 6 -16.78 -17.11 13.32
CA ARG A 6 -18.05 -16.82 13.99
C ARG A 6 -19.12 -16.96 12.92
N GLU A 7 -20.20 -17.67 13.24
CA GLU A 7 -21.39 -17.66 12.38
C GLU A 7 -21.78 -16.20 12.13
N ILE A 8 -21.77 -15.83 10.86
CA ILE A 8 -22.22 -14.50 10.43
C ILE A 8 -23.73 -14.49 10.64
N PRO A 9 -24.29 -13.59 11.46
CA PRO A 9 -25.73 -13.49 11.63
C PRO A 9 -26.39 -13.27 10.28
N GLU A 10 -27.57 -13.87 10.06
CA GLU A 10 -28.36 -13.56 8.86
C GLU A 10 -28.65 -12.06 8.79
N LEU A 11 -28.55 -11.51 7.57
CA LEU A 11 -28.90 -10.13 7.28
C LEU A 11 -30.37 -9.86 7.63
N MET A 12 -30.61 -9.15 8.74
CA MET A 12 -31.96 -8.79 9.16
C MET A 12 -32.46 -7.56 8.41
N SER A 13 -33.46 -7.75 7.53
CA SER A 13 -34.25 -6.65 6.99
C SER A 13 -35.39 -6.30 7.95
N MET A 14 -35.33 -5.11 8.55
CA MET A 14 -36.42 -4.57 9.39
C MET A 14 -37.31 -3.67 8.52
N ASN A 15 -38.33 -4.25 7.92
CA ASN A 15 -39.37 -3.54 7.16
C ASN A 15 -40.71 -3.61 7.93
N GLU A 16 -40.71 -3.02 9.12
CA GLU A 16 -41.90 -2.86 9.96
C GLU A 16 -42.30 -1.38 9.99
N ASP A 17 -43.51 -1.05 10.47
CA ASP A 17 -44.02 0.32 10.48
C ASP A 17 -43.06 1.35 11.09
N GLU A 18 -42.09 0.96 11.95
CA GLU A 18 -41.12 1.86 12.58
C GLU A 18 -39.73 1.90 11.94
N HIS A 19 -39.41 1.02 10.99
CA HIS A 19 -38.08 0.87 10.41
C HIS A 19 -38.12 0.75 8.88
N ILE A 20 -37.14 1.38 8.22
CA ILE A 20 -36.85 1.19 6.81
C ILE A 20 -35.46 0.57 6.65
N THR A 21 -35.38 -0.52 5.89
CA THR A 21 -34.10 -1.09 5.46
C THR A 21 -33.73 -0.56 4.08
N VAL A 22 -32.50 -0.04 3.95
CA VAL A 22 -31.93 0.40 2.67
C VAL A 22 -30.68 -0.41 2.35
N THR A 23 -30.52 -0.72 1.07
CA THR A 23 -29.33 -1.38 0.52
C THR A 23 -28.69 -0.51 -0.55
N ALA A 24 -27.37 -0.50 -0.59
CA ALA A 24 -26.60 0.21 -1.58
C ALA A 24 -25.29 -0.51 -1.88
N VAL A 25 -24.86 -0.43 -3.14
CA VAL A 25 -23.55 -0.91 -3.58
C VAL A 25 -22.72 0.30 -3.96
N TYR A 26 -21.51 0.38 -3.42
CA TYR A 26 -20.53 1.40 -3.74
C TYR A 26 -19.30 0.76 -4.35
N GLN A 27 -18.78 1.36 -5.42
CA GLN A 27 -17.59 0.87 -6.11
C GLN A 27 -16.52 1.95 -6.14
N LYS A 28 -15.28 1.54 -5.91
CA LYS A 28 -14.09 2.38 -6.15
C LYS A 28 -13.20 1.67 -7.17
N PRO A 29 -12.80 2.32 -8.28
CA PRO A 29 -11.81 1.74 -9.18
C PRO A 29 -10.41 1.76 -8.53
N TYR A 30 -9.44 1.14 -9.20
CA TYR A 30 -8.03 1.39 -8.88
C TYR A 30 -7.73 2.87 -9.00
N HIS A 31 -6.96 3.39 -8.05
CA HIS A 31 -6.64 4.81 -7.99
C HIS A 31 -5.13 4.99 -7.90
N MET A 32 -4.59 5.73 -8.85
CA MET A 32 -3.18 6.11 -8.88
C MET A 32 -2.93 7.27 -7.92
N HIS A 33 -1.76 7.28 -7.29
CA HIS A 33 -1.29 8.40 -6.48
C HIS A 33 -1.09 9.66 -7.34
N ALA A 34 -0.53 9.47 -8.54
CA ALA A 34 -0.34 10.52 -9.54
C ALA A 34 0.39 11.74 -8.96
N SER A 35 1.49 11.50 -8.22
CA SER A 35 2.36 12.54 -7.69
C SER A 35 2.75 13.55 -8.76
N ILE A 36 2.93 14.83 -8.40
CA ILE A 36 3.22 15.90 -9.39
C ILE A 36 4.48 15.56 -10.19
N GLY A 37 5.52 15.06 -9.52
CA GLY A 37 6.72 14.51 -10.14
C GLY A 37 6.79 12.98 -9.99
N PRO A 38 7.31 12.25 -10.99
CA PRO A 38 7.54 10.82 -10.89
C PRO A 38 8.53 10.42 -9.79
N SER A 39 8.52 9.13 -9.47
CA SER A 39 9.38 8.49 -8.50
C SER A 39 10.85 8.58 -8.89
N ALA A 40 11.69 8.73 -7.86
CA ALA A 40 13.11 8.93 -8.05
C ALA A 40 13.85 8.50 -6.78
N GLY A 41 15.06 7.98 -6.97
CA GLY A 41 15.97 7.62 -5.90
C GLY A 41 17.40 7.84 -6.33
N CYS A 42 18.26 8.17 -5.37
CA CYS A 42 19.69 8.23 -5.58
C CYS A 42 20.37 7.23 -4.67
N ALA A 43 21.38 6.52 -5.16
CA ALA A 43 22.16 5.61 -4.35
C ALA A 43 23.65 5.72 -4.65
N HIS A 44 24.46 5.48 -3.61
CA HIS A 44 25.91 5.42 -3.69
C HIS A 44 26.41 4.27 -2.83
N PHE A 45 27.25 3.41 -3.41
CA PHE A 45 27.88 2.29 -2.71
C PHE A 45 29.39 2.44 -2.80
N ASP A 46 30.10 2.56 -1.68
CA ASP A 46 31.55 2.79 -1.65
C ASP A 46 32.40 1.49 -1.63
N GLY A 47 31.74 0.33 -1.70
CA GLY A 47 32.36 -0.99 -1.53
C GLY A 47 32.13 -1.61 -0.15
N GLN A 48 31.72 -0.82 0.84
CA GLN A 48 31.41 -1.26 2.21
C GLN A 48 30.03 -0.81 2.67
N SER A 49 29.69 0.46 2.45
CA SER A 49 28.45 1.09 2.89
C SER A 49 27.60 1.56 1.71
N LEU A 50 26.28 1.42 1.85
CA LEU A 50 25.28 1.84 0.88
C LEU A 50 24.47 3.01 1.44
N GLN A 51 24.50 4.13 0.74
CA GLN A 51 23.72 5.32 1.04
C GLN A 51 22.64 5.50 -0.02
N VAL A 52 21.40 5.69 0.42
CA VAL A 52 20.24 5.86 -0.45
C VAL A 52 19.48 7.12 -0.02
N TRP A 53 19.14 7.96 -1.00
CA TRP A 53 18.27 9.12 -0.84
C TRP A 53 16.99 8.90 -1.63
N THR A 54 15.86 9.06 -0.97
CA THR A 54 14.54 8.85 -1.57
C THR A 54 13.54 9.84 -0.99
N HIS A 55 12.46 10.09 -1.72
CA HIS A 55 11.34 10.90 -1.24
C HIS A 55 10.19 10.06 -0.67
N ASN A 56 10.43 8.76 -0.42
CA ASN A 56 9.41 7.87 0.10
C ASN A 56 8.90 8.22 1.51
N GLN A 57 7.76 7.63 1.89
CA GLN A 57 7.18 7.78 3.23
C GLN A 57 7.56 6.60 4.16
N GLY A 58 8.62 5.86 3.85
CA GLY A 58 8.87 4.50 4.36
C GLY A 58 10.34 4.11 4.47
N VAL A 59 11.22 5.04 4.88
CA VAL A 59 12.68 4.81 4.87
C VAL A 59 13.13 3.59 5.70
N TYR A 60 12.47 3.28 6.83
CA TYR A 60 12.85 2.14 7.66
C TYR A 60 12.46 0.79 7.04
N PRO A 61 11.21 0.57 6.56
CA PRO A 61 10.88 -0.60 5.74
C PRO A 61 11.80 -0.78 4.53
N LEU A 62 12.07 0.30 3.77
CA LEU A 62 12.97 0.21 2.61
C LEU A 62 14.39 -0.18 3.02
N ARG A 63 14.92 0.40 4.11
CA ARG A 63 16.24 0.02 4.66
C ARG A 63 16.29 -1.46 5.03
N ALA A 64 15.25 -1.98 5.68
CA ALA A 64 15.16 -3.39 6.05
C ALA A 64 15.14 -4.28 4.80
N ALA A 65 14.32 -3.94 3.80
CA ALA A 65 14.25 -4.67 2.55
C ALA A 65 15.58 -4.66 1.77
N ILE A 66 16.28 -3.52 1.72
CA ILE A 66 17.62 -3.42 1.13
C ILE A 66 18.63 -4.28 1.87
N THR A 67 18.63 -4.20 3.21
CA THR A 67 19.55 -4.97 4.06
C THR A 67 19.37 -6.48 3.84
N GLU A 68 18.13 -6.94 3.79
CA GLU A 68 17.76 -8.33 3.51
C GLU A 68 18.15 -8.74 2.09
N ALA A 69 17.75 -7.97 1.07
CA ALA A 69 18.02 -8.30 -0.33
C ALA A 69 19.50 -8.31 -0.67
N PHE A 70 20.31 -7.49 0.01
CA PHE A 70 21.74 -7.38 -0.25
C PHE A 70 22.62 -8.16 0.71
N GLU A 71 22.03 -8.85 1.70
CA GLU A 71 22.76 -9.57 2.75
C GLU A 71 23.79 -8.66 3.45
N MET A 72 23.45 -7.39 3.64
CA MET A 72 24.30 -6.41 4.32
C MET A 72 23.92 -6.33 5.80
N SER A 73 24.82 -5.84 6.64
CA SER A 73 24.43 -5.46 8.00
C SER A 73 23.63 -4.16 7.95
N ILE A 74 22.65 -4.00 8.85
CA ILE A 74 21.78 -2.83 8.85
C ILE A 74 22.59 -1.54 9.07
N GLU A 75 23.70 -1.61 9.81
CA GLU A 75 24.63 -0.49 10.07
C GLU A 75 25.31 0.01 8.80
N ASN A 76 25.49 -0.85 7.80
CA ASN A 76 26.13 -0.50 6.52
C ASN A 76 25.13 0.02 5.48
N VAL A 77 23.85 0.12 5.81
CA VAL A 77 22.81 0.66 4.91
C VAL A 77 22.16 1.89 5.54
N SER A 78 22.22 3.03 4.86
CA SER A 78 21.55 4.28 5.25
C SER A 78 20.52 4.66 4.20
N VAL A 79 19.27 4.86 4.61
CA VAL A 79 18.20 5.38 3.75
C VAL A 79 17.73 6.70 4.34
N GLN A 80 17.87 7.78 3.58
CA GLN A 80 17.57 9.13 4.00
C GLN A 80 16.41 9.70 3.19
N PHE A 81 15.45 10.28 3.90
CA PHE A 81 14.37 11.03 3.27
C PHE A 81 14.88 12.36 2.74
N ILE A 82 14.51 12.68 1.50
CA ILE A 82 14.72 13.99 0.87
C ILE A 82 13.36 14.49 0.33
N PRO A 83 13.02 15.78 0.50
CA PRO A 83 11.78 16.33 -0.03
C PRO A 83 11.63 16.09 -1.54
N GLY A 84 10.49 15.52 -1.96
CA GLY A 84 10.14 15.26 -3.36
C GLY A 84 8.83 15.92 -3.78
N ALA A 85 8.35 15.59 -4.99
CA ALA A 85 7.19 16.22 -5.62
C ALA A 85 5.84 15.59 -5.22
N GLY A 86 5.75 15.08 -3.99
CA GLY A 86 4.59 14.35 -3.47
C GLY A 86 4.66 12.84 -3.71
N VAL A 87 3.95 12.09 -2.87
CA VAL A 87 3.84 10.61 -2.91
C VAL A 87 2.40 10.17 -2.67
N TYR A 88 1.69 10.86 -1.75
CA TYR A 88 0.26 10.67 -1.47
C TYR A 88 -0.14 9.24 -1.05
N GLY A 89 0.81 8.43 -0.56
CA GLY A 89 0.60 7.03 -0.20
C GLY A 89 1.88 6.19 -0.37
N HIS A 90 1.82 5.19 -1.23
CA HIS A 90 2.95 4.34 -1.58
C HIS A 90 3.03 4.22 -3.10
N ASN A 91 3.47 5.30 -3.75
CA ASN A 91 3.82 5.28 -5.16
C ASN A 91 5.18 4.55 -5.37
N GLY A 92 5.78 4.65 -6.56
CA GLY A 92 7.02 3.95 -6.92
C GLY A 92 8.31 4.45 -6.26
N ALA A 93 8.26 5.31 -5.22
CA ALA A 93 9.44 5.91 -4.62
C ALA A 93 10.36 4.90 -3.90
N ASP A 94 9.79 3.80 -3.38
CA ASP A 94 10.55 2.69 -2.81
C ASP A 94 11.28 1.93 -3.93
N ASP A 95 10.58 1.62 -5.02
CA ASP A 95 11.08 0.86 -6.16
C ASP A 95 12.21 1.61 -6.88
N ALA A 96 12.01 2.90 -7.21
CA ALA A 96 13.03 3.71 -7.87
C ALA A 96 14.32 3.83 -7.03
N ALA A 97 14.19 3.89 -5.71
CA ALA A 97 15.32 3.94 -4.79
C ALA A 97 16.02 2.57 -4.65
N PHE A 98 15.25 1.49 -4.65
CA PHE A 98 15.79 0.14 -4.65
C PHE A 98 16.55 -0.18 -5.94
N ASP A 99 16.00 0.19 -7.10
CA ASP A 99 16.67 0.03 -8.39
C ASP A 99 17.97 0.84 -8.46
N ALA A 100 17.96 2.09 -7.97
CA ALA A 100 19.18 2.89 -7.86
C ALA A 100 20.24 2.17 -7.01
N ALA A 101 19.82 1.56 -5.90
CA ALA A 101 20.70 0.82 -5.00
C ALA A 101 21.27 -0.45 -5.64
N ILE A 102 20.46 -1.19 -6.42
CA ILE A 102 20.93 -2.34 -7.22
C ILE A 102 22.04 -1.88 -8.16
N ILE A 103 21.80 -0.82 -8.94
CA ILE A 103 22.76 -0.35 -9.94
C ILE A 103 24.04 0.18 -9.27
N ALA A 104 23.91 0.97 -8.19
CA ALA A 104 25.05 1.51 -7.45
C ALA A 104 25.96 0.39 -6.91
N ARG A 105 25.37 -0.72 -6.44
CA ARG A 105 26.13 -1.87 -5.96
C ARG A 105 26.94 -2.57 -7.07
N HIS A 106 26.41 -2.59 -8.28
CA HIS A 106 27.12 -3.13 -9.45
C HIS A 106 28.18 -2.18 -10.00
N ILE A 107 28.10 -0.88 -9.67
CA ILE A 107 29.05 0.14 -10.15
C ILE A 107 29.51 1.05 -9.00
N PRO A 108 30.33 0.55 -8.05
CA PRO A 108 30.63 1.20 -6.75
C PRO A 108 31.40 2.54 -6.81
N LYS A 109 31.72 3.05 -8.01
CA LYS A 109 32.45 4.31 -8.18
C LYS A 109 31.52 5.49 -8.46
N TYR A 110 30.27 5.25 -8.77
CA TYR A 110 29.35 6.29 -9.24
C TYR A 110 28.12 6.35 -8.34
N SER A 111 27.67 7.57 -8.11
CA SER A 111 26.33 7.80 -7.56
C SER A 111 25.31 7.66 -8.69
N ILE A 112 24.28 6.87 -8.45
CA ILE A 112 23.23 6.58 -9.43
C ILE A 112 22.00 7.36 -9.03
N LEU A 113 21.58 8.31 -9.87
CA LEU A 113 20.27 8.95 -9.78
C LEU A 113 19.33 8.26 -10.77
N LEU A 114 18.36 7.52 -10.24
CA LEU A 114 17.31 6.89 -11.02
C LEU A 114 16.04 7.73 -10.93
N LYS A 115 15.43 7.99 -12.09
CA LYS A 115 14.18 8.72 -12.21
C LYS A 115 13.28 7.96 -13.15
N TRP A 116 12.06 7.69 -12.70
CA TRP A 116 11.03 7.16 -13.57
C TRP A 116 10.56 8.24 -14.54
N THR A 117 10.17 7.81 -15.73
CA THR A 117 9.34 8.66 -16.60
C THR A 117 7.91 8.69 -16.06
N ARG A 118 7.08 9.62 -16.57
CA ARG A 118 5.66 9.61 -16.23
C ARG A 118 4.99 8.31 -16.69
N ASP A 119 5.37 7.79 -17.85
CA ASP A 119 4.79 6.56 -18.39
C ASP A 119 5.20 5.35 -17.53
N ASP A 120 6.44 5.31 -17.02
CA ASP A 120 6.86 4.28 -16.07
C ASP A 120 6.08 4.34 -14.76
N GLU A 121 5.88 5.55 -14.19
CA GLU A 121 5.06 5.72 -12.99
C GLU A 121 3.65 5.19 -13.21
N ILE A 122 3.02 5.59 -14.33
CA ILE A 122 1.67 5.14 -14.68
C ILE A 122 1.65 3.61 -14.87
N GLY A 123 2.68 3.03 -15.48
CA GLY A 123 2.73 1.60 -15.74
C GLY A 123 2.95 0.74 -14.50
N TRP A 124 3.69 1.24 -13.51
CA TRP A 124 4.33 0.39 -12.51
C TRP A 124 4.19 0.84 -11.05
N GLU A 125 3.71 2.05 -10.75
CA GLU A 125 3.49 2.42 -9.35
C GLU A 125 2.43 1.51 -8.70
N PRO A 126 2.46 1.32 -7.37
CA PRO A 126 1.35 0.68 -6.69
C PRO A 126 0.07 1.53 -6.80
N TYR A 127 -1.06 0.88 -7.02
CA TYR A 127 -2.37 1.53 -7.08
C TYR A 127 -3.15 1.27 -5.80
N GLY A 128 -3.97 2.23 -5.38
CA GLY A 128 -4.98 2.00 -4.36
C GLY A 128 -6.01 0.99 -4.86
N SER A 129 -6.26 -0.07 -4.09
CA SER A 129 -7.13 -1.19 -4.48
C SER A 129 -8.50 -0.75 -4.98
N ALA A 130 -8.98 -1.43 -6.01
CA ALA A 130 -10.39 -1.42 -6.36
C ALA A 130 -11.21 -2.06 -5.23
N MET A 131 -12.42 -1.57 -5.02
CA MET A 131 -13.32 -2.03 -3.97
C MET A 131 -14.74 -2.17 -4.49
N HIS A 132 -15.42 -3.22 -4.04
CA HIS A 132 -16.86 -3.39 -4.13
C HIS A 132 -17.41 -3.51 -2.70
N CYS A 133 -18.20 -2.53 -2.29
CA CYS A 133 -18.74 -2.41 -0.94
C CYS A 133 -20.25 -2.58 -0.99
N GLU A 134 -20.75 -3.68 -0.43
CA GLU A 134 -22.18 -3.92 -0.23
C GLU A 134 -22.57 -3.45 1.17
N ILE A 135 -23.53 -2.53 1.26
CA ILE A 135 -23.96 -1.94 2.51
C ILE A 135 -25.46 -2.11 2.67
N GLN A 136 -25.87 -2.58 3.85
CA GLN A 136 -27.26 -2.60 4.30
C GLN A 136 -27.38 -1.88 5.64
N ALA A 137 -28.36 -0.98 5.76
CA ALA A 137 -28.65 -0.30 7.01
C ALA A 137 -30.16 -0.22 7.25
N SER A 138 -30.58 -0.47 8.49
CA SER A 138 -31.95 -0.18 8.94
C SER A 138 -31.99 1.11 9.72
N ILE A 139 -32.95 1.99 9.42
CA ILE A 139 -33.11 3.30 10.04
C ILE A 139 -34.51 3.37 10.64
N ASN A 140 -34.62 3.81 11.90
CA ASN A 140 -35.92 4.01 12.53
C ASN A 140 -36.55 5.37 12.16
N LYS A 141 -37.84 5.56 12.50
CA LYS A 141 -38.58 6.83 12.29
C LYS A 141 -37.93 8.09 12.89
N LYS A 142 -37.01 7.94 13.85
CA LYS A 142 -36.27 9.06 14.46
C LYS A 142 -34.96 9.36 13.71
N GLY A 143 -34.71 8.71 12.58
CA GLY A 143 -33.49 8.86 11.78
C GLY A 143 -32.26 8.19 12.40
N LYS A 144 -32.44 7.27 13.36
CA LYS A 144 -31.31 6.54 13.97
C LYS A 144 -31.11 5.19 13.31
N ILE A 145 -29.85 4.83 13.09
CA ILE A 145 -29.45 3.51 12.59
C ILE A 145 -29.73 2.47 13.68
N SER A 146 -30.49 1.43 13.34
CA SER A 146 -30.82 0.31 14.23
C SER A 146 -30.05 -0.96 13.90
N SER A 147 -29.68 -1.17 12.64
CA SER A 147 -28.78 -2.23 12.19
C SER A 147 -27.89 -1.73 11.05
N TRP A 148 -26.71 -2.32 10.94
CA TRP A 148 -25.72 -2.03 9.91
C TRP A 148 -25.00 -3.34 9.54
N SER A 149 -24.87 -3.59 8.25
CA SER A 149 -24.03 -4.65 7.69
C SER A 149 -23.23 -4.11 6.52
N HIS A 150 -21.98 -4.54 6.43
CA HIS A 150 -21.04 -4.10 5.41
C HIS A 150 -20.11 -5.23 4.99
N GLU A 151 -20.11 -5.52 3.70
CA GLU A 151 -19.16 -6.44 3.08
C GLU A 151 -18.31 -5.69 2.07
N THR A 152 -16.99 -5.78 2.21
CA THR A 152 -16.04 -5.23 1.23
C THR A 152 -15.25 -6.35 0.58
N TYR A 153 -15.30 -6.36 -0.75
CA TYR A 153 -14.46 -7.17 -1.61
C TYR A 153 -13.39 -6.27 -2.24
N ALA A 154 -12.13 -6.51 -1.92
CA ALA A 154 -11.01 -5.68 -2.34
C ALA A 154 -9.68 -6.45 -2.36
N ASP A 155 -8.75 -5.98 -3.18
CA ASP A 155 -7.36 -6.42 -3.13
C ASP A 155 -6.63 -5.86 -1.90
N THR A 156 -5.45 -6.43 -1.60
CA THR A 156 -4.60 -5.99 -0.48
C THR A 156 -4.30 -4.50 -0.52
N PHE A 157 -4.58 -3.82 0.60
CA PHE A 157 -4.36 -2.38 0.77
C PHE A 157 -2.92 -1.97 1.10
N LEU A 158 -2.03 -2.95 1.33
CA LEU A 158 -0.65 -2.74 1.79
C LEU A 158 0.33 -3.55 0.95
N THR A 159 1.02 -2.88 0.04
CA THR A 159 1.96 -3.49 -0.91
C THR A 159 3.43 -3.28 -0.55
N ARG A 160 3.74 -2.56 0.54
CA ARG A 160 5.13 -2.34 0.96
C ARG A 160 5.84 -3.66 1.26
N PRO A 161 7.11 -3.81 0.84
CA PRO A 161 7.96 -4.90 1.30
C PRO A 161 8.05 -4.91 2.83
N ILE A 162 7.88 -6.09 3.42
CA ILE A 162 8.06 -6.32 4.87
C ILE A 162 8.90 -7.59 5.01
N THR A 163 9.93 -7.53 5.84
CA THR A 163 10.81 -8.66 6.14
C THR A 163 10.02 -9.87 6.62
N GLY A 164 10.32 -11.05 6.06
CA GLY A 164 9.75 -12.32 6.51
C GLY A 164 8.35 -12.69 6.00
N LYS A 165 7.77 -11.97 5.03
CA LYS A 165 6.53 -12.43 4.37
C LYS A 165 6.83 -13.55 3.36
N SER A 166 6.48 -14.78 3.71
CA SER A 166 6.22 -15.83 2.72
C SER A 166 4.98 -15.47 1.89
N GLN A 167 5.00 -15.77 0.58
CA GLN A 167 3.87 -15.58 -0.32
C GLN A 167 2.61 -16.29 0.22
N GLN A 168 1.76 -15.56 0.94
CA GLN A 168 0.38 -15.96 1.22
C GLN A 168 -0.53 -14.82 0.79
N HIS A 169 -0.78 -14.78 -0.51
CA HIS A 169 -1.82 -13.95 -1.11
C HIS A 169 -3.14 -14.71 -1.00
N GLU A 170 -3.83 -14.58 0.14
CA GLU A 170 -5.25 -14.90 0.22
C GLU A 170 -6.02 -13.61 0.43
N CYS A 171 -6.90 -13.28 -0.53
CA CYS A 171 -7.94 -12.29 -0.34
C CYS A 171 -8.85 -12.77 0.80
N SER A 172 -8.69 -12.20 1.98
CA SER A 172 -9.65 -12.38 3.06
C SER A 172 -10.65 -11.22 3.03
N PRO A 173 -11.96 -11.47 3.01
CA PRO A 173 -12.95 -10.41 3.17
C PRO A 173 -12.73 -9.74 4.53
N LEU A 174 -12.58 -8.41 4.51
CA LEU A 174 -12.63 -7.59 5.71
C LEU A 174 -14.10 -7.27 5.98
N ILE A 175 -14.71 -8.07 6.85
CA ILE A 175 -16.06 -7.83 7.38
C ILE A 175 -15.88 -6.98 8.64
N ILE A 176 -16.42 -5.75 8.64
CA ILE A 176 -16.45 -4.84 9.80
C ILE A 176 -17.90 -4.64 10.22
#